data_AF-A0A8J8BI66-F1
#
_entry.id   AF-A0A8J8BI66-F1
#
_cell.length_a   1.000
_cell.length_b   1.000
_cell.length_c   1.000
_cell.angle_alpha   90.00
_cell.angle_beta   90.00
_cell.angle_gamma   90.00
#
_symmetry.space_group_name_H-M   'P 1'
#
loop_
_entity.id
_entity.type
_entity.pdbx_description
1 polymer ?
#
loop_
_entity_poly.entity_id
_entity_poly.type
_entity_poly.pdbx_seq_one_letter_code
_entity_poly.pdbx_strand_id
1 'polypeptide(L)'
;MEDFLLFLMLGVGGSAMPAHIGFNLLARHHHRDRGWPMPENPHFWNYSWFLMCRRWVPFADRDMRFFAFWGMLSGWIASLSLTATAIMIIFRD
;
A
#
# COMPACT_ATOMS: atom_id res chain seq x y z
N MET A 1 27.37 -8.60 -0.74
CA MET A 1 26.13 -8.71 -1.54
C MET A 1 24.90 -8.51 -0.67
N GLU A 2 24.87 -9.16 0.49
CA GLU A 2 23.75 -9.08 1.45
C GLU A 2 23.46 -7.65 1.95
N ASP A 3 24.48 -6.89 2.36
CA ASP A 3 24.31 -5.48 2.78
C ASP A 3 23.71 -4.59 1.69
N PHE A 4 24.10 -4.82 0.43
CA PHE A 4 23.55 -4.10 -0.72
C PHE A 4 22.07 -4.44 -0.92
N LEU A 5 21.70 -5.71 -0.82
CA LEU A 5 20.31 -6.15 -0.92
C LEU A 5 19.47 -5.60 0.22
N LEU A 6 19.99 -5.56 1.45
CA LEU A 6 19.31 -4.99 2.60
C LEU A 6 19.06 -3.48 2.39
N PHE A 7 20.09 -2.74 1.96
CA PHE A 7 19.97 -1.33 1.63
C PHE A 7 18.96 -1.08 0.50
N LEU A 8 18.97 -1.91 -0.55
CA LEU A 8 18.01 -1.85 -1.63
C LEU A 8 16.59 -2.05 -1.13
N MET A 9 16.33 -3.10 -0.33
CA MET A 9 14.99 -3.37 0.20
C MET A 9 14.49 -2.26 1.12
N LEU A 10 15.37 -1.68 1.95
CA LEU A 10 15.04 -0.51 2.76
C LEU A 10 14.70 0.71 1.90
N GLY A 11 15.46 0.97 0.82
CA GLY A 11 15.18 2.06 -0.11
C GLY A 11 13.85 1.87 -0.87
N VAL A 12 13.56 0.65 -1.31
CA VAL A 12 12.28 0.31 -1.97
C VAL A 12 11.11 0.44 -0.99
N GLY A 13 11.23 -0.09 0.22
CA GLY A 13 10.21 0.05 1.27
C GLY A 13 9.99 1.51 1.67
N GLY A 14 11.08 2.26 1.87
CA GLY A 14 11.06 3.67 2.27
C GLY A 14 10.48 4.60 1.21
N SER A 15 10.50 4.22 -0.08
CA SER A 15 9.87 4.99 -1.16
C SER A 15 8.42 4.55 -1.43
N ALA A 16 8.14 3.25 -1.39
CA ALA A 16 6.81 2.71 -1.63
C ALA A 16 5.84 2.99 -0.47
N MET A 17 6.31 3.01 0.78
CA MET A 17 5.44 3.23 1.94
C MET A 17 4.80 4.64 1.96
N PRO A 18 5.54 5.75 1.76
CA PRO A 18 4.93 7.07 1.64
C PRO A 18 3.96 7.18 0.46
N ALA A 19 4.28 6.54 -0.68
CA ALA A 19 3.38 6.49 -1.82
C ALA A 19 2.06 5.78 -1.45
N HIS A 20 2.13 4.65 -0.75
CA HIS A 20 0.95 3.92 -0.29
C HIS A 20 0.08 4.78 0.62
N ILE A 21 0.69 5.46 1.60
CA ILE A 21 -0.02 6.33 2.54
C ILE A 21 -0.73 7.46 1.79
N GLY A 22 -0.03 8.16 0.89
CA GLY A 22 -0.60 9.27 0.12
C GLY A 22 -1.79 8.84 -0.74
N PHE A 23 -1.62 7.77 -1.53
CA PHE A 23 -2.69 7.27 -2.39
C PHE A 23 -3.84 6.63 -1.61
N ASN A 24 -3.57 6.03 -0.46
CA ASN A 24 -4.61 5.53 0.44
C ASN A 24 -5.52 6.67 0.91
N LEU A 25 -4.94 7.77 1.37
CA LEU A 25 -5.69 8.94 1.84
C LEU A 25 -6.52 9.55 0.71
N LEU A 26 -5.94 9.71 -0.48
CA LEU A 26 -6.65 10.23 -1.65
C LEU A 26 -7.81 9.31 -2.06
N ALA A 27 -7.56 8.00 -2.16
CA ALA A 27 -8.60 7.02 -2.47
C ALA A 27 -9.70 7.02 -1.40
N ARG A 28 -9.35 7.14 -0.12
CA ARG A 28 -10.32 7.15 0.99
C ARG A 28 -11.19 8.39 0.95
N HIS A 29 -10.59 9.56 0.68
CA HIS A 29 -11.33 10.81 0.54
C HIS A 29 -12.31 10.72 -0.63
N HIS A 30 -11.82 10.32 -1.81
CA HIS A 30 -12.64 10.14 -3.01
C HIS A 30 -13.79 9.15 -2.80
N HIS A 31 -13.53 8.03 -2.14
CA HIS A 31 -14.54 7.03 -1.79
C HIS A 31 -15.66 7.62 -0.91
N ARG A 32 -15.28 8.49 0.04
CA ARG A 32 -16.22 9.19 0.93
C ARG A 32 -17.02 10.25 0.17
N ASP A 33 -16.36 11.03 -0.69
CA ASP A 33 -16.99 12.11 -1.46
C ASP A 33 -18.02 11.57 -2.45
N ARG A 34 -17.78 10.36 -2.98
CA ARG A 34 -18.73 9.63 -3.84
C ARG A 34 -19.86 8.94 -3.07
N GLY A 35 -19.81 8.94 -1.73
CA GLY A 35 -20.81 8.28 -0.89
C GLY A 35 -20.87 6.75 -1.06
N TRP A 36 -19.77 6.12 -1.49
CA TRP A 36 -19.73 4.67 -1.69
C TRP A 36 -19.56 3.92 -0.36
N PRO A 37 -20.04 2.66 -0.27
CA PRO A 37 -19.89 1.85 0.94
C PRO A 37 -18.43 1.58 1.28
N MET A 38 -17.99 2.08 2.43
CA MET A 38 -16.66 1.81 2.97
C MET A 38 -16.58 0.45 3.68
N PRO A 39 -15.38 -0.16 3.78
CA PRO A 39 -15.19 -1.35 4.60
C PRO A 39 -15.52 -1.09 6.08
N GLU A 40 -15.90 -2.16 6.78
CA GLU A 40 -16.19 -2.13 8.21
C GLU A 40 -14.99 -1.59 9.01
N ASN A 41 -15.23 -0.58 9.84
CA ASN A 41 -14.18 0.19 10.53
C ASN A 41 -13.08 0.68 9.58
N PRO A 42 -13.31 1.75 8.79
CA PRO A 42 -12.39 2.22 7.75
C PRO A 42 -11.19 2.98 8.33
N HIS A 43 -10.58 2.45 9.39
CA HIS A 43 -9.27 2.90 9.85
C HIS A 43 -8.21 2.59 8.80
N PHE A 44 -7.05 3.24 8.92
CA PHE A 44 -6.00 3.22 7.88
C PHE A 44 -5.67 1.80 7.41
N TRP A 45 -5.40 0.88 8.34
CA TRP A 45 -5.01 -0.51 8.04
C TRP A 45 -6.10 -1.30 7.31
N ASN A 46 -7.34 -1.26 7.79
CA ASN A 46 -8.47 -1.91 7.10
C ASN A 46 -8.68 -1.37 5.69
N TYR A 47 -8.57 -0.06 5.51
CA TYR A 47 -8.71 0.56 4.19
C TYR A 47 -7.52 0.21 3.28
N SER A 48 -6.29 0.19 3.82
CA SER A 48 -5.10 -0.29 3.10
C SER A 48 -5.29 -1.71 2.59
N TRP A 49 -5.76 -2.62 3.44
CA TRP A 49 -6.04 -3.99 3.05
C TRP A 49 -7.12 -4.08 1.97
N PHE A 50 -8.22 -3.33 2.12
CA PHE A 50 -9.26 -3.21 1.10
C PHE A 50 -8.69 -2.77 -0.26
N LEU A 51 -7.80 -1.78 -0.29
CA LEU A 51 -7.13 -1.33 -1.50
C LEU A 51 -6.22 -2.41 -2.09
N MET A 52 -5.37 -3.01 -1.26
CA MET A 52 -4.40 -4.05 -1.65
C MET A 52 -5.08 -5.30 -2.22
N CYS A 53 -6.25 -5.67 -1.70
CA CYS A 53 -7.06 -6.79 -2.19
C CYS A 53 -7.94 -6.45 -3.40
N ARG A 54 -7.77 -5.28 -4.04
CA ARG A 54 -8.55 -4.86 -5.22
C ARG A 54 -10.06 -4.76 -5.00
N ARG A 55 -10.51 -4.62 -3.75
CA ARG A 55 -11.96 -4.54 -3.44
C ARG A 55 -12.61 -3.23 -3.88
N TRP A 56 -11.81 -2.28 -4.35
CA TRP A 56 -12.24 -1.02 -4.95
C TRP A 56 -12.69 -1.13 -6.42
N VAL A 57 -12.46 -2.26 -7.09
CA VAL A 57 -12.82 -2.47 -8.51
C VAL A 57 -14.29 -2.16 -8.83
N PRO A 58 -15.28 -2.50 -7.99
CA PRO A 58 -16.68 -2.12 -8.22
C PRO A 58 -16.93 -0.60 -8.25
N PHE A 59 -16.03 0.18 -7.64
CA PHE A 59 -16.12 1.63 -7.49
C PHE A 59 -15.13 2.37 -8.40
N ALA A 60 -14.64 1.70 -9.45
CA ALA A 60 -13.49 2.13 -10.24
C ALA A 60 -13.84 3.17 -11.32
N ASP A 61 -14.27 4.37 -10.91
CA ASP A 61 -14.22 5.55 -11.78
C ASP A 61 -12.76 5.93 -12.12
N ARG A 62 -12.57 6.93 -12.99
CA ARG A 62 -11.22 7.29 -13.49
C ARG A 62 -10.24 7.60 -12.35
N ASP A 63 -10.66 8.39 -11.37
CA ASP A 63 -9.80 8.88 -10.29
C ASP A 63 -9.59 7.78 -9.24
N MET A 64 -10.64 7.03 -8.91
CA MET A 64 -10.53 5.86 -8.04
C MET A 64 -9.59 4.81 -8.63
N ARG A 65 -9.65 4.56 -9.94
CA ARG A 65 -8.70 3.67 -10.61
C ARG A 65 -7.27 4.12 -10.41
N PHE A 66 -7.01 5.41 -10.56
CA PHE A 66 -5.67 5.95 -10.40
C PHE A 66 -5.19 5.84 -8.94
N PHE A 67 -5.93 6.41 -7.98
CA PHE A 67 -5.54 6.41 -6.58
C PHE A 67 -5.46 5.01 -5.99
N ALA A 68 -6.47 4.18 -6.23
CA ALA A 68 -6.53 2.85 -5.65
C ALA A 68 -5.54 1.88 -6.31
N PHE A 69 -5.24 2.02 -7.60
CA PHE A 69 -4.20 1.22 -8.26
C PHE A 69 -2.83 1.53 -7.69
N TRP A 70 -2.46 2.81 -7.62
CA TRP A 70 -1.16 3.20 -7.08
C TRP A 70 -1.05 2.91 -5.59
N GLY A 71 -2.13 3.11 -4.83
CA GLY A 71 -2.22 2.71 -3.43
C GLY A 71 -2.04 1.19 -3.26
N MET A 72 -2.73 0.37 -4.03
CA MET A 72 -2.56 -1.09 -4.03
C MET A 72 -1.13 -1.50 -4.36
N LEU A 73 -0.59 -1.00 -5.48
CA LEU A 73 0.73 -1.40 -5.99
C LEU A 73 1.85 -1.05 -4.99
N SER A 74 1.86 0.19 -4.53
CA SER A 74 2.84 0.66 -3.55
C SER A 74 2.68 -0.04 -2.19
N GLY A 75 1.46 -0.38 -1.78
CA GLY A 75 1.21 -1.16 -0.55
C GLY A 75 1.83 -2.55 -0.62
N TRP A 76 1.69 -3.25 -1.75
CA TRP A 76 2.32 -4.56 -1.95
C TRP A 76 3.84 -4.46 -2.02
N ILE A 77 4.39 -3.49 -2.74
CA ILE A 77 5.85 -3.27 -2.82
C ILE A 77 6.42 -2.98 -1.43
N ALA A 78 5.79 -2.08 -0.66
CA ALA A 78 6.22 -1.76 0.70
C ALA A 78 6.17 -3.00 1.61
N SER A 79 5.08 -3.77 1.56
CA SER A 79 4.89 -4.97 2.39
C SER A 79 5.94 -6.05 2.07
N LEU A 80 6.17 -6.33 0.79
CA LEU A 80 7.18 -7.29 0.36
C LEU A 80 8.58 -6.83 0.73
N SER A 81 8.90 -5.55 0.56
CA SER A 81 10.22 -4.99 0.88
C SER A 81 10.51 -5.03 2.38
N LEU A 82 9.52 -4.67 3.22
CA LEU A 82 9.63 -4.77 4.68
C LEU A 82 9.76 -6.22 5.13
N THR A 83 9.00 -7.13 4.54
CA THR A 83 9.08 -8.56 4.84
C THR A 83 10.45 -9.13 4.48
N ALA A 84 10.95 -8.82 3.29
CA ALA A 84 12.28 -9.23 2.85
C ALA A 84 13.37 -8.64 3.75
N THR A 85 13.29 -7.36 4.08
CA THR A 85 14.21 -6.69 5.01
C THR A 85 14.23 -7.40 6.37
N ALA A 86 13.06 -7.72 6.94
CA ALA A 86 12.97 -8.41 8.22
C ALA A 86 13.58 -9.81 8.17
N ILE A 87 13.31 -10.59 7.12
CA ILE A 87 13.92 -11.90 6.88
C ILE A 87 15.44 -11.77 6.80
N MET A 88 15.95 -10.84 6.01
CA MET A 88 17.39 -10.62 5.86
C MET A 88 18.05 -10.24 7.19
N ILE A 89 17.41 -9.42 8.02
CA ILE A 89 17.93 -9.07 9.35
C ILE A 89 17.95 -10.31 10.26
N ILE A 90 16.90 -11.13 10.25
CA ILE A 90 16.80 -12.33 11.10
C ILE A 90 17.84 -13.40 10.73
N PHE A 91 18.13 -13.58 9.44
CA PHE A 91 19.05 -14.61 8.95
C PHE A 91 20.50 -14.12 8.76
N ARG A 92 20.76 -12.86 9.09
CA ARG A 92 22.12 -12.27 9.06
C ARG A 92 22.97 -12.69 10.26
N ASP A 93 22.33 -13.17 11.33
CA ASP A 93 23.00 -13.73 12.52
C ASP A 93 23.74 -15.05 12.23
#